data_AF-A0A6I4Z1M3-F1
#
_entry.id   AF-A0A6I4Z1M3-F1
#
_cell.length_a   1.000
_cell.length_b   1.000
_cell.length_c   1.000
_cell.angle_alpha   90.00
_cell.angle_beta   90.00
_cell.angle_gamma   90.00
#
_symmetry.space_group_name_H-M   'P 1'
#
loop_
_entity.id
_entity.type
_entity.pdbx_description
1 polymer ?
#
loop_
_entity_poly.entity_id
_entity_poly.type
_entity_poly.pdbx_seq_one_letter_code
_entity_poly.pdbx_strand_id
1 'polypeptide(L)'
;MRRRCPTRAPPCTRTGSRAARARPRSTARSATPLAPSPSAPRTSSPAARGRHSACRWRPRPSRSPPRSVRSAAAARARRWPRARRTSARRSRPMRGRSRTGSLPIPPSIPIVSPRPNTDPLRTDRRMRRSRPPRQEGNPMAANGKPHFGVNVPQIKRTWQEASAAALEFESLGFDSIWVNDHLYGPQSPQIPILEAWSAVAALAAVTDRVEIGTLVTPAGMRNPAHLGKVIATADEIAGGRVIPGLGGGWMEREFTDFGMPFLSTRERLRQLEETVVLLRRMWSEEEPVTYEGKHVRVENLVCEPKPPRTPPILIGGAGERVTLRIAAQHADIYNNLAGHHSNLARKVGVLREHCADIGRDPDEIRVSQQTLVTIAPDEASAAPMIERAQKIFGGHLGDPTGPLALSGSPERIRDQIAANQAAGCDMFVIEFFGRDTREPAKLFAEKVLPYV
;
A
#
# COMPACT_ATOMS: atom_id res chain seq x y z
N MET A 1 62.08 6.15 23.45
CA MET A 1 62.48 7.30 24.30
C MET A 1 61.21 8.10 24.64
N ARG A 2 60.90 8.41 25.91
CA ARG A 2 61.04 9.75 26.58
C ARG A 2 60.38 10.90 25.76
N ARG A 3 59.43 11.72 26.25
CA ARG A 3 58.88 12.05 27.61
C ARG A 3 57.34 12.35 27.51
N ARG A 4 56.46 11.83 28.38
CA ARG A 4 55.86 12.38 29.64
C ARG A 4 54.91 13.60 29.56
N CYS A 5 53.66 13.40 30.05
CA CYS A 5 52.68 14.39 30.55
C CYS A 5 53.10 14.93 31.96
N PRO A 6 52.26 15.60 32.82
CA PRO A 6 50.85 16.07 32.71
C PRO A 6 50.57 17.49 33.30
N THR A 7 49.29 17.91 33.45
CA THR A 7 48.66 18.78 34.52
C THR A 7 47.29 19.32 34.06
N ARG A 8 46.28 19.73 34.88
CA ARG A 8 45.87 19.44 36.29
C ARG A 8 44.41 19.89 36.53
N ALA A 9 43.75 19.38 37.58
CA ALA A 9 42.51 19.87 38.23
C ALA A 9 42.45 19.33 39.69
N PRO A 10 41.43 19.55 40.56
CA PRO A 10 40.37 20.59 40.66
C PRO A 10 40.73 21.51 41.90
N PRO A 11 39.97 21.74 43.01
CA PRO A 11 38.52 21.77 43.35
C PRO A 11 38.04 22.96 44.28
N CYS A 12 36.74 22.95 44.68
CA CYS A 12 36.16 23.57 45.92
C CYS A 12 36.10 25.14 46.03
N THR A 13 35.26 25.82 46.86
CA THR A 13 34.06 25.50 47.69
C THR A 13 33.19 26.74 48.04
N ARG A 14 31.87 26.65 47.85
CA ARG A 14 30.75 26.73 48.85
C ARG A 14 30.82 27.67 50.09
N THR A 15 29.88 28.64 50.18
CA THR A 15 29.14 29.14 51.39
C THR A 15 27.89 29.94 50.95
N GLY A 16 26.81 30.16 51.73
CA GLY A 16 26.34 29.39 52.90
C GLY A 16 25.41 30.06 53.96
N SER A 17 24.08 30.20 53.73
CA SER A 17 23.02 30.37 54.78
C SER A 17 21.63 30.00 54.19
N ARG A 18 20.56 29.48 54.83
CA ARG A 18 19.99 29.41 56.22
C ARG A 18 19.38 30.74 56.73
N ALA A 19 18.18 30.81 57.33
CA ALA A 19 17.20 29.82 57.81
C ALA A 19 15.74 30.36 57.61
N ALA A 20 14.60 29.88 58.15
CA ALA A 20 14.30 28.86 59.18
C ALA A 20 12.97 28.07 58.96
N ARG A 21 11.87 28.40 59.66
CA ARG A 21 10.60 27.62 59.79
C ARG A 21 9.44 28.47 60.33
N ALA A 22 8.18 28.13 60.00
CA ALA A 22 7.02 28.27 60.92
C ALA A 22 5.77 27.43 60.47
N ARG A 23 4.95 26.98 61.43
CA ARG A 23 3.57 26.45 61.29
C ARG A 23 2.83 26.73 62.62
N PRO A 24 1.53 27.05 62.57
CA PRO A 24 0.49 26.19 63.19
C PRO A 24 -0.68 25.95 62.17
N ARG A 25 -1.66 25.02 62.27
CA ARG A 25 -2.57 24.55 63.34
C ARG A 25 -3.50 25.65 63.88
N SER A 26 -4.79 25.44 64.18
CA SER A 26 -5.73 24.30 64.01
C SER A 26 -6.68 24.59 62.81
N THR A 27 -8.00 24.38 62.69
CA THR A 27 -9.14 23.61 63.31
C THR A 27 -10.11 23.35 62.11
N ALA A 28 -10.77 22.20 61.84
CA ALA A 28 -11.70 21.29 62.55
C ALA A 28 -13.21 21.60 62.35
N ARG A 29 -14.00 20.55 62.03
CA ARG A 29 -15.48 20.44 61.93
C ARG A 29 -16.17 21.12 60.71
N SER A 30 -17.31 20.63 60.19
CA SER A 30 -17.93 19.28 60.17
C SER A 30 -19.19 19.21 59.27
N ALA A 31 -19.64 17.99 58.95
CA ALA A 31 -21.03 17.58 58.60
C ALA A 31 -21.57 17.78 57.16
N THR A 32 -21.96 16.66 56.56
CA THR A 32 -23.01 16.50 55.53
C THR A 32 -24.41 16.72 56.15
N PRO A 33 -25.46 16.97 55.35
CA PRO A 33 -26.51 15.93 55.30
C PRO A 33 -27.24 15.73 53.95
N LEU A 34 -27.86 14.54 53.91
CA LEU A 34 -28.93 13.96 53.09
C LEU A 34 -29.82 14.84 52.17
N ALA A 35 -30.34 14.18 51.11
CA ALA A 35 -31.44 14.64 50.26
C ALA A 35 -32.84 14.24 50.80
N PRO A 36 -33.92 14.71 50.16
CA PRO A 36 -35.07 13.83 49.90
C PRO A 36 -35.67 13.95 48.48
N SER A 37 -36.47 12.95 48.09
CA SER A 37 -37.47 13.01 46.99
C SER A 37 -38.86 12.85 47.59
N PRO A 38 -39.92 13.44 47.00
CA PRO A 38 -40.85 12.69 46.10
C PRO A 38 -41.32 13.61 44.93
N SER A 39 -42.35 13.38 44.09
CA SER A 39 -43.47 12.42 44.02
C SER A 39 -43.86 12.13 42.53
N ALA A 40 -44.89 11.30 42.29
CA ALA A 40 -45.62 11.25 41.02
C ALA A 40 -47.12 10.88 41.23
N PRO A 41 -48.02 11.15 40.26
CA PRO A 41 -49.26 10.39 40.07
C PRO A 41 -49.29 9.63 38.71
N ARG A 42 -50.35 8.86 38.45
CA ARG A 42 -50.42 7.82 37.39
C ARG A 42 -51.55 7.99 36.36
N THR A 43 -51.22 7.71 35.09
CA THR A 43 -52.08 7.15 34.00
C THR A 43 -51.14 6.63 32.89
N SER A 44 -51.42 5.61 32.07
CA SER A 44 -52.51 4.60 32.05
C SER A 44 -52.03 3.31 31.30
N SER A 45 -52.93 2.52 30.71
CA SER A 45 -52.69 1.32 29.87
C SER A 45 -54.01 0.90 29.20
N PRO A 46 -54.09 -0.14 28.32
CA PRO A 46 -53.07 -1.10 27.84
C PRO A 46 -52.91 -1.02 26.29
N ALA A 47 -52.45 -1.99 25.47
CA ALA A 47 -51.92 -3.35 25.66
C ALA A 47 -50.94 -3.76 24.53
N ALA A 48 -49.88 -4.52 24.85
CA ALA A 48 -49.20 -5.43 23.92
C ALA A 48 -48.41 -6.49 24.70
N ARG A 49 -48.23 -7.72 24.16
CA ARG A 49 -47.49 -8.81 24.84
C ARG A 49 -46.32 -9.31 23.96
N GLY A 50 -45.11 -9.30 24.51
CA GLY A 50 -43.93 -9.95 23.93
C GLY A 50 -42.93 -10.29 25.05
N ARG A 51 -42.46 -11.54 25.12
CA ARG A 51 -41.57 -11.99 26.20
C ARG A 51 -40.10 -11.87 25.79
N HIS A 52 -39.28 -11.29 26.67
CA HIS A 52 -37.83 -11.31 26.53
C HIS A 52 -37.23 -12.67 26.95
N SER A 53 -36.14 -13.05 26.30
CA SER A 53 -35.11 -13.92 26.86
C SER A 53 -33.73 -13.40 26.41
N ALA A 54 -32.81 -13.22 27.36
CA ALA A 54 -31.51 -12.60 27.09
C ALA A 54 -30.38 -13.64 27.09
N CYS A 55 -29.66 -13.75 25.97
CA CYS A 55 -28.49 -14.64 25.88
C CYS A 55 -27.30 -14.03 26.63
N ARG A 56 -26.92 -14.63 27.76
CA ARG A 56 -25.68 -14.29 28.50
C ARG A 56 -24.80 -15.55 28.60
N TRP A 57 -23.65 -15.53 27.93
CA TRP A 57 -22.73 -16.68 27.87
C TRP A 57 -22.07 -16.99 29.23
N ARG A 58 -21.97 -18.29 29.56
CA ARG A 58 -21.01 -18.87 30.52
C ARG A 58 -20.60 -20.28 30.04
N PRO A 59 -19.36 -20.74 30.34
CA PRO A 59 -18.79 -21.97 29.78
C PRO A 59 -19.19 -23.26 30.53
N ARG A 60 -18.93 -24.42 29.92
CA ARG A 60 -19.02 -25.77 30.53
C ARG A 60 -17.67 -26.52 30.46
N PRO A 61 -17.31 -27.34 31.47
CA PRO A 61 -16.04 -28.10 31.48
C PRO A 61 -16.20 -29.65 31.38
N SER A 62 -15.13 -30.33 30.94
CA SER A 62 -14.86 -31.77 31.11
C SER A 62 -13.34 -32.00 31.01
N ARG A 63 -12.61 -32.43 32.07
CA ARG A 63 -12.52 -33.78 32.67
C ARG A 63 -11.84 -34.85 31.77
N SER A 64 -10.56 -35.11 32.04
CA SER A 64 -9.84 -36.40 31.86
C SER A 64 -10.08 -37.30 33.10
N PRO A 65 -9.47 -38.50 33.35
CA PRO A 65 -8.24 -39.16 32.81
C PRO A 65 -8.52 -40.64 32.35
N PRO A 66 -7.61 -41.66 32.30
CA PRO A 66 -6.16 -41.73 32.58
C PRO A 66 -5.26 -42.49 31.54
N ARG A 67 -3.99 -42.71 31.91
CA ARG A 67 -2.93 -43.51 31.22
C ARG A 67 -3.18 -45.03 31.42
N SER A 68 -2.47 -46.03 30.83
CA SER A 68 -1.17 -46.17 30.12
C SER A 68 -1.22 -47.45 29.23
N VAL A 69 -0.29 -47.80 28.31
CA VAL A 69 1.07 -48.42 28.50
C VAL A 69 1.74 -48.63 27.10
N ARG A 70 3.08 -48.79 27.06
CA ARG A 70 4.04 -49.39 26.04
C ARG A 70 3.45 -50.12 24.78
N SER A 71 4.11 -50.24 23.61
CA SER A 71 5.41 -49.74 23.07
C SER A 71 5.62 -50.16 21.59
N ALA A 72 6.70 -49.66 20.96
CA ALA A 72 7.46 -50.25 19.83
C ALA A 72 7.15 -49.87 18.35
N ALA A 73 8.15 -49.24 17.73
CA ALA A 73 8.69 -49.40 16.37
C ALA A 73 7.77 -49.57 15.12
N ALA A 74 7.81 -48.55 14.25
CA ALA A 74 8.02 -48.74 12.81
C ALA A 74 8.61 -47.47 12.15
N ALA A 75 9.81 -47.54 11.58
CA ALA A 75 10.40 -46.44 10.81
C ALA A 75 10.42 -46.79 9.31
N ARG A 76 10.01 -45.87 8.43
CA ARG A 76 10.22 -45.95 6.97
C ARG A 76 10.09 -44.57 6.29
N ALA A 77 11.22 -43.89 6.13
CA ALA A 77 11.31 -42.75 5.22
C ALA A 77 11.22 -43.24 3.75
N ARG A 78 10.57 -42.47 2.87
CA ARG A 78 10.57 -42.71 1.42
C ARG A 78 11.33 -41.58 0.72
N ARG A 79 12.38 -41.95 -0.03
CA ARG A 79 13.19 -41.04 -0.83
C ARG A 79 12.54 -40.74 -2.18
N TRP A 80 12.78 -39.54 -2.71
CA TRP A 80 12.58 -39.24 -4.13
C TRP A 80 13.72 -39.87 -4.98
N PRO A 81 13.43 -40.39 -6.19
CA PRO A 81 14.46 -40.83 -7.12
C PRO A 81 15.10 -39.65 -7.88
N ARG A 82 16.43 -39.65 -8.03
CA ARG A 82 17.14 -38.82 -9.01
C ARG A 82 17.32 -39.61 -10.31
N ALA A 83 16.92 -39.04 -11.45
CA ALA A 83 17.38 -39.52 -12.75
C ALA A 83 18.89 -39.22 -12.91
N ARG A 84 19.64 -40.14 -13.54
CA ARG A 84 21.05 -39.95 -13.92
C ARG A 84 21.17 -39.83 -15.44
N ARG A 85 21.98 -38.87 -15.90
CA ARG A 85 22.47 -38.81 -17.28
C ARG A 85 23.49 -39.94 -17.49
N THR A 86 23.51 -40.53 -18.68
CA THR A 86 24.65 -41.29 -19.22
C THR A 86 25.12 -40.64 -20.52
N SER A 87 26.36 -40.88 -20.91
CA SER A 87 27.01 -40.22 -22.06
C SER A 87 28.03 -41.13 -22.72
N ALA A 88 28.02 -41.18 -24.05
CA ALA A 88 29.04 -41.86 -24.88
C ALA A 88 29.41 -40.97 -26.09
N ARG A 89 30.49 -41.31 -26.80
CA ARG A 89 31.22 -40.43 -27.74
C ARG A 89 31.32 -41.00 -29.17
N ARG A 90 31.07 -40.13 -30.17
CA ARG A 90 31.75 -40.02 -31.50
C ARG A 90 31.72 -41.30 -32.41
N SER A 91 32.04 -41.30 -33.71
CA SER A 91 32.75 -40.32 -34.56
C SER A 91 32.41 -40.39 -36.07
N ARG A 92 32.26 -39.22 -36.71
CA ARG A 92 32.74 -38.87 -38.09
C ARG A 92 32.11 -39.61 -39.32
N PRO A 93 32.39 -39.21 -40.60
CA PRO A 93 31.28 -38.86 -41.51
C PRO A 93 31.31 -39.51 -42.92
N MET A 94 30.25 -39.27 -43.70
CA MET A 94 30.27 -39.42 -45.17
C MET A 94 29.54 -38.27 -45.90
N ARG A 95 29.79 -38.16 -47.21
CA ARG A 95 29.25 -37.14 -48.13
C ARG A 95 28.04 -37.67 -48.91
N GLY A 96 27.17 -36.78 -49.38
CA GLY A 96 26.59 -36.92 -50.73
C GLY A 96 25.11 -36.60 -50.93
N ARG A 97 24.85 -35.78 -51.96
CA ARG A 97 23.60 -35.66 -52.76
C ARG A 97 22.26 -35.41 -52.05
N SER A 98 21.96 -34.10 -51.92
CA SER A 98 20.80 -33.46 -52.57
C SER A 98 19.57 -34.31 -52.95
N ARG A 99 18.41 -33.97 -52.39
CA ARG A 99 17.14 -33.97 -53.14
C ARG A 99 16.21 -32.85 -52.66
N THR A 100 15.52 -32.21 -53.59
CA THR A 100 14.57 -31.12 -53.34
C THR A 100 13.28 -31.65 -52.71
N GLY A 101 12.78 -30.99 -51.67
CA GLY A 101 11.51 -31.32 -51.02
C GLY A 101 10.93 -30.09 -50.33
N SER A 102 10.10 -29.32 -51.04
CA SER A 102 9.42 -28.16 -50.47
C SER A 102 8.28 -28.63 -49.56
N LEU A 103 8.26 -28.19 -48.31
CA LEU A 103 7.11 -28.41 -47.43
C LEU A 103 6.00 -27.41 -47.78
N PRO A 104 4.73 -27.84 -47.87
CA PRO A 104 3.62 -26.97 -48.23
C PRO A 104 3.27 -25.99 -47.09
N ILE A 105 3.07 -24.73 -47.47
CA ILE A 105 2.52 -23.68 -46.60
C ILE A 105 1.00 -23.93 -46.46
N PRO A 106 0.40 -23.86 -45.25
CA PRO A 106 -1.04 -23.99 -45.10
C PRO A 106 -1.79 -22.82 -45.79
N PRO A 107 -2.95 -23.05 -46.41
CA PRO A 107 -3.66 -22.00 -47.16
C PRO A 107 -4.16 -20.87 -46.25
N SER A 108 -4.08 -19.65 -46.77
CA SER A 108 -4.48 -18.43 -46.07
C SER A 108 -5.97 -18.42 -45.72
N ILE A 109 -6.31 -18.07 -44.48
CA ILE A 109 -7.69 -17.74 -44.11
C ILE A 109 -8.05 -16.40 -44.80
N PRO A 110 -9.12 -16.32 -45.59
CA PRO A 110 -9.51 -15.06 -46.23
C PRO A 110 -10.03 -14.06 -45.19
N ILE A 111 -9.41 -12.88 -45.12
CA ILE A 111 -9.86 -11.79 -44.26
C ILE A 111 -11.16 -11.21 -44.85
N VAL A 112 -12.28 -11.46 -44.18
CA VAL A 112 -13.58 -10.85 -44.54
C VAL A 112 -13.53 -9.37 -44.18
N SER A 113 -13.36 -8.51 -45.19
CA SER A 113 -13.40 -7.07 -45.03
C SER A 113 -14.84 -6.62 -44.72
N PRO A 114 -15.12 -5.97 -43.57
CA PRO A 114 -16.45 -5.43 -43.31
C PRO A 114 -16.73 -4.27 -44.27
N ARG A 115 -17.92 -4.27 -44.89
CA ARG A 115 -18.39 -3.12 -45.68
C ARG A 115 -18.71 -1.95 -44.74
N PRO A 116 -18.42 -0.70 -45.11
CA PRO A 116 -18.85 0.45 -44.33
C PRO A 116 -20.38 0.54 -44.38
N ASN A 117 -21.03 0.65 -43.21
CA ASN A 117 -22.42 1.08 -43.11
C ASN A 117 -22.44 2.45 -42.42
N THR A 118 -23.22 3.39 -42.95
CA THR A 118 -23.13 4.81 -42.60
C THR A 118 -24.21 5.24 -41.61
N ASP A 119 -23.82 5.68 -40.43
CA ASP A 119 -24.68 6.48 -39.53
C ASP A 119 -23.82 7.50 -38.73
N PRO A 120 -23.97 8.83 -38.94
CA PRO A 120 -23.00 9.82 -38.49
C PRO A 120 -23.35 10.50 -37.14
N LEU A 121 -23.09 9.83 -36.00
CA LEU A 121 -23.28 10.42 -34.65
C LEU A 121 -21.97 10.59 -33.83
N ARG A 122 -21.12 11.49 -34.32
CA ARG A 122 -20.53 12.60 -33.55
C ARG A 122 -19.86 12.30 -32.19
N THR A 123 -18.60 11.85 -32.20
CA THR A 123 -17.59 12.19 -31.17
C THR A 123 -16.19 12.41 -31.77
N ASP A 124 -16.07 13.39 -32.67
CA ASP A 124 -14.77 13.89 -33.14
C ASP A 124 -14.02 14.65 -32.02
N ARG A 125 -13.41 13.92 -31.07
CA ARG A 125 -12.51 14.52 -30.07
C ARG A 125 -11.55 13.57 -29.31
N ARG A 126 -10.80 12.73 -30.01
CA ARG A 126 -9.45 12.35 -29.54
C ARG A 126 -8.41 12.59 -30.64
N MET A 127 -8.14 13.88 -30.89
CA MET A 127 -6.92 14.29 -31.60
C MET A 127 -5.72 13.60 -30.95
N ARG A 128 -4.83 13.07 -31.79
CA ARG A 128 -3.56 12.43 -31.42
C ARG A 128 -2.59 13.48 -30.87
N ARG A 129 -2.86 13.99 -29.66
CA ARG A 129 -2.03 14.95 -28.94
C ARG A 129 -0.60 14.44 -28.93
N SER A 130 0.34 15.33 -29.29
CA SER A 130 1.77 15.02 -29.28
C SER A 130 2.15 14.48 -27.91
N ARG A 131 2.74 13.27 -27.88
CA ARG A 131 3.33 12.65 -26.68
C ARG A 131 4.19 13.74 -26.00
N PRO A 132 3.98 14.05 -24.71
CA PRO A 132 4.74 15.12 -24.06
C PRO A 132 6.25 14.80 -24.18
N PRO A 133 7.11 15.82 -24.31
CA PRO A 133 8.54 15.59 -24.41
C PRO A 133 9.02 14.79 -23.20
N ARG A 134 9.95 13.85 -23.42
CA ARG A 134 10.60 13.13 -22.32
C ARG A 134 11.23 14.15 -21.38
N GLN A 135 10.83 14.13 -20.11
CA GLN A 135 11.53 14.89 -19.08
C GLN A 135 12.87 14.19 -18.82
N GLU A 136 13.95 14.73 -19.37
CA GLU A 136 15.31 14.28 -19.09
C GLU A 136 15.79 14.88 -17.77
N GLY A 137 15.42 14.19 -16.69
CA GLY A 137 15.71 14.50 -15.30
C GLY A 137 15.01 13.47 -14.41
N ASN A 138 15.34 13.39 -13.13
CA ASN A 138 14.58 12.54 -12.21
C ASN A 138 13.23 13.22 -11.90
N PRO A 139 12.07 12.73 -12.39
CA PRO A 139 10.77 13.37 -12.14
C PRO A 139 10.33 13.25 -10.66
N MET A 140 11.05 12.45 -9.89
CA MET A 140 10.76 12.15 -8.49
C MET A 140 11.52 13.07 -7.51
N ALA A 141 12.49 13.86 -7.98
CA ALA A 141 13.22 14.82 -7.16
C ALA A 141 12.27 15.85 -6.52
N ALA A 142 12.42 16.08 -5.21
CA ALA A 142 11.51 16.95 -4.46
C ALA A 142 11.82 18.44 -4.69
N ASN A 143 11.06 19.08 -5.58
CA ASN A 143 11.10 20.55 -5.81
C ASN A 143 10.43 21.35 -4.66
N GLY A 144 10.55 20.89 -3.41
CA GLY A 144 9.88 21.43 -2.22
C GLY A 144 8.36 21.20 -2.16
N LYS A 145 7.67 21.24 -3.30
CA LYS A 145 6.22 21.00 -3.39
C LYS A 145 5.88 19.52 -3.15
N PRO A 146 4.92 19.20 -2.26
CA PRO A 146 4.47 17.83 -2.04
C PRO A 146 3.57 17.31 -3.18
N HIS A 147 3.63 16.00 -3.40
CA HIS A 147 2.85 15.25 -4.41
C HIS A 147 1.53 14.76 -3.80
N PHE A 148 0.39 15.05 -4.44
CA PHE A 148 -0.93 14.62 -3.98
C PHE A 148 -1.54 13.53 -4.86
N GLY A 149 -1.47 12.30 -4.34
CA GLY A 149 -2.21 11.15 -4.85
C GLY A 149 -3.56 10.97 -4.14
N VAL A 150 -4.55 10.41 -4.83
CA VAL A 150 -5.89 10.13 -4.27
C VAL A 150 -6.39 8.73 -4.66
N ASN A 151 -7.01 8.02 -3.71
CA ASN A 151 -7.62 6.72 -3.95
C ASN A 151 -8.88 6.85 -4.82
N VAL A 152 -8.98 6.04 -5.87
CA VAL A 152 -10.17 5.90 -6.70
C VAL A 152 -11.23 5.11 -5.90
N PRO A 153 -12.48 5.61 -5.78
CA PRO A 153 -13.53 4.90 -5.03
C PRO A 153 -13.96 3.64 -5.79
N GLN A 154 -13.32 2.50 -5.47
CA GLN A 154 -13.55 1.19 -6.11
C GLN A 154 -14.40 0.21 -5.27
N ILE A 155 -14.53 0.46 -3.96
CA ILE A 155 -15.23 -0.43 -3.02
C ILE A 155 -16.70 -0.02 -2.96
N LYS A 156 -17.62 -0.96 -3.23
CA LYS A 156 -19.08 -0.71 -3.33
C LYS A 156 -19.45 0.28 -4.45
N ARG A 157 -18.65 0.30 -5.52
CA ARG A 157 -18.73 1.26 -6.62
C ARG A 157 -18.68 0.55 -7.97
N THR A 158 -19.41 1.08 -8.93
CA THR A 158 -19.38 0.68 -10.35
C THR A 158 -18.14 1.23 -11.04
N TRP A 159 -17.80 0.68 -12.22
CA TRP A 159 -16.78 1.26 -13.09
C TRP A 159 -17.09 2.71 -13.47
N GLN A 160 -18.37 3.03 -13.69
CA GLN A 160 -18.83 4.37 -14.05
C GLN A 160 -18.59 5.39 -12.92
N GLU A 161 -18.88 5.02 -11.66
CA GLU A 161 -18.55 5.87 -10.50
C GLU A 161 -17.03 6.04 -10.31
N ALA A 162 -16.27 4.95 -10.42
CA ALA A 162 -14.82 4.96 -10.25
C ALA A 162 -14.10 5.80 -11.32
N SER A 163 -14.44 5.62 -12.59
CA SER A 163 -13.87 6.36 -13.71
C SER A 163 -14.28 7.84 -13.72
N ALA A 164 -15.53 8.16 -13.37
CA ALA A 164 -15.97 9.55 -13.21
C ALA A 164 -15.20 10.26 -12.09
N ALA A 165 -15.00 9.60 -10.94
CA ALA A 165 -14.18 10.13 -9.85
C ALA A 165 -12.72 10.36 -10.28
N ALA A 166 -12.10 9.40 -10.98
CA ALA A 166 -10.73 9.52 -11.45
C ALA A 166 -10.52 10.68 -12.45
N LEU A 167 -11.45 10.85 -13.39
CA LEU A 167 -11.45 12.00 -14.32
C LEU A 167 -11.67 13.33 -13.59
N GLU A 168 -12.52 13.34 -12.56
CA GLU A 168 -12.75 14.53 -11.73
C GLU A 168 -11.49 14.88 -10.90
N PHE A 169 -10.81 13.90 -10.31
CA PHE A 169 -9.52 14.10 -9.64
C PHE A 169 -8.42 14.59 -10.59
N GLU A 170 -8.34 14.06 -11.82
CA GLU A 170 -7.44 14.58 -12.85
C GLU A 170 -7.76 16.04 -13.23
N SER A 171 -9.04 16.42 -13.26
CA SER A 171 -9.48 17.80 -13.53
C SER A 171 -9.20 18.77 -12.37
N LEU A 172 -9.23 18.28 -11.13
CA LEU A 172 -8.96 19.04 -9.90
C LEU A 172 -7.46 19.25 -9.62
N GLY A 173 -6.58 18.68 -10.44
CA GLY A 173 -5.14 18.91 -10.33
C GLY A 173 -4.41 18.02 -9.33
N PHE A 174 -4.99 16.86 -8.94
CA PHE A 174 -4.20 15.81 -8.28
C PHE A 174 -3.12 15.28 -9.23
N ASP A 175 -2.01 14.82 -8.67
CA ASP A 175 -0.84 14.35 -9.39
C ASP A 175 -0.94 12.86 -9.76
N SER A 176 -1.57 12.06 -8.88
CA SER A 176 -1.77 10.62 -9.12
C SER A 176 -3.09 10.06 -8.57
N ILE A 177 -3.52 8.94 -9.13
CA ILE A 177 -4.71 8.18 -8.71
C ILE A 177 -4.33 6.75 -8.35
N TRP A 178 -4.98 6.18 -7.33
CA TRP A 178 -4.56 4.92 -6.72
C TRP A 178 -5.70 3.91 -6.59
N VAL A 179 -5.40 2.62 -6.80
CA VAL A 179 -6.32 1.51 -6.55
C VAL A 179 -5.73 0.50 -5.55
N ASN A 180 -6.56 0.02 -4.64
CA ASN A 180 -6.22 -0.99 -3.65
C ASN A 180 -6.29 -2.38 -4.31
N ASP A 181 -5.21 -3.17 -4.26
CA ASP A 181 -5.18 -4.48 -4.92
C ASP A 181 -5.71 -5.59 -4.00
N HIS A 182 -7.04 -5.69 -4.01
CA HIS A 182 -7.84 -6.62 -3.24
C HIS A 182 -8.82 -7.37 -4.18
N LEU A 183 -8.99 -8.66 -3.93
CA LEU A 183 -9.95 -9.54 -4.62
C LEU A 183 -11.29 -9.64 -3.87
N TYR A 184 -11.29 -9.29 -2.57
CA TYR A 184 -12.49 -9.18 -1.74
C TYR A 184 -12.57 -7.79 -1.11
N GLY A 185 -13.78 -7.26 -0.93
CA GLY A 185 -13.97 -6.10 -0.05
C GLY A 185 -13.45 -6.42 1.36
N PRO A 186 -12.54 -5.62 1.97
CA PRO A 186 -11.80 -6.03 3.17
C PRO A 186 -12.63 -6.41 4.39
N GLN A 187 -13.91 -6.00 4.48
CA GLN A 187 -14.82 -6.41 5.55
C GLN A 187 -15.67 -7.66 5.23
N SER A 188 -15.81 -8.05 3.96
CA SER A 188 -16.61 -9.19 3.50
C SER A 188 -16.42 -9.46 1.99
N PRO A 189 -16.26 -10.72 1.55
CA PRO A 189 -16.28 -11.11 0.14
C PRO A 189 -17.55 -10.73 -0.64
N GLN A 190 -18.66 -10.44 0.06
CA GLN A 190 -19.93 -10.02 -0.54
C GLN A 190 -19.97 -8.51 -0.84
N ILE A 191 -18.93 -7.76 -0.42
CA ILE A 191 -18.75 -6.37 -0.78
C ILE A 191 -18.05 -6.33 -2.16
N PRO A 192 -18.69 -5.81 -3.22
CA PRO A 192 -18.09 -5.76 -4.54
C PRO A 192 -16.93 -4.76 -4.58
N ILE A 193 -15.91 -5.15 -5.33
CA ILE A 193 -14.68 -4.40 -5.56
C ILE A 193 -14.22 -4.68 -7.00
N LEU A 194 -13.62 -3.69 -7.66
CA LEU A 194 -13.02 -3.87 -8.99
C LEU A 194 -11.62 -4.51 -8.86
N GLU A 195 -11.29 -5.46 -9.74
CA GLU A 195 -9.95 -6.06 -9.81
C GLU A 195 -8.94 -4.99 -10.25
N ALA A 196 -7.85 -4.84 -9.48
CA ALA A 196 -7.04 -3.64 -9.54
C ALA A 196 -6.27 -3.47 -10.86
N TRP A 197 -5.70 -4.51 -11.45
CA TRP A 197 -4.91 -4.34 -12.68
C TRP A 197 -5.77 -4.13 -13.92
N SER A 198 -6.96 -4.72 -13.95
CA SER A 198 -8.02 -4.41 -14.90
C SER A 198 -8.48 -2.95 -14.77
N ALA A 199 -8.63 -2.46 -13.53
CA ALA A 199 -8.96 -1.07 -13.25
C ALA A 199 -7.82 -0.11 -13.66
N VAL A 200 -6.55 -0.41 -13.37
CA VAL A 200 -5.38 0.39 -13.81
C VAL A 200 -5.36 0.53 -15.33
N ALA A 201 -5.51 -0.57 -16.08
CA ALA A 201 -5.50 -0.54 -17.54
C ALA A 201 -6.69 0.27 -18.13
N ALA A 202 -7.87 0.18 -17.51
CA ALA A 202 -9.04 0.97 -17.91
C ALA A 202 -8.90 2.46 -17.55
N LEU A 203 -8.32 2.79 -16.38
CA LEU A 203 -8.02 4.16 -15.96
C LEU A 203 -6.96 4.82 -16.84
N ALA A 204 -5.94 4.05 -17.24
CA ALA A 204 -4.89 4.47 -18.16
C ALA A 204 -5.43 4.85 -19.55
N ALA A 205 -6.48 4.18 -20.02
CA ALA A 205 -7.11 4.44 -21.30
C ALA A 205 -8.06 5.66 -21.31
N VAL A 206 -8.50 6.16 -20.15
CA VAL A 206 -9.44 7.30 -20.05
C VAL A 206 -8.81 8.59 -19.54
N THR A 207 -7.79 8.50 -18.68
CA THR A 207 -7.03 9.65 -18.15
C THR A 207 -5.84 10.00 -19.05
N ASP A 208 -5.46 11.27 -19.10
CA ASP A 208 -4.42 11.77 -20.03
C ASP A 208 -3.10 12.20 -19.34
N ARG A 209 -3.10 12.44 -18.02
CA ARG A 209 -1.99 13.11 -17.29
C ARG A 209 -1.58 12.45 -15.97
N VAL A 210 -2.53 12.06 -15.12
CA VAL A 210 -2.23 11.58 -13.75
C VAL A 210 -1.42 10.28 -13.75
N GLU A 211 -0.47 10.14 -12.82
CA GLU A 211 0.16 8.84 -12.58
C GLU A 211 -0.86 7.87 -11.93
N ILE A 212 -0.74 6.57 -12.20
CA ILE A 212 -1.73 5.56 -11.82
C ILE A 212 -1.03 4.44 -11.05
N GLY A 213 -1.35 4.29 -9.76
CA GLY A 213 -0.66 3.35 -8.89
C GLY A 213 -1.54 2.30 -8.22
N THR A 214 -0.92 1.23 -7.74
CA THR A 214 -1.56 0.25 -6.85
C THR A 214 -1.12 0.43 -5.40
N LEU A 215 -2.02 0.31 -4.43
CA LEU A 215 -1.75 0.56 -3.01
C LEU A 215 -2.23 -0.58 -2.10
N VAL A 216 -1.55 -1.73 -2.03
CA VAL A 216 -0.39 -2.19 -2.80
C VAL A 216 -0.61 -3.62 -3.26
N THR A 217 -0.14 -3.97 -4.44
CA THR A 217 -0.20 -5.32 -5.02
C THR A 217 0.54 -6.34 -4.15
N PRO A 218 -0.14 -7.37 -3.63
CA PRO A 218 0.52 -8.43 -2.88
C PRO A 218 1.37 -9.30 -3.82
N ALA A 219 2.69 -9.33 -3.62
CA ALA A 219 3.63 -10.00 -4.54
C ALA A 219 3.42 -11.52 -4.69
N GLY A 220 2.68 -12.16 -3.77
CA GLY A 220 2.30 -13.57 -3.85
C GLY A 220 0.91 -13.85 -4.45
N MET A 221 0.16 -12.83 -4.84
CA MET A 221 -1.22 -12.95 -5.37
C MET A 221 -1.27 -13.16 -6.89
N ARG A 222 -0.14 -13.05 -7.60
CA ARG A 222 -0.05 -13.35 -9.05
C ARG A 222 1.29 -14.01 -9.33
N ASN A 223 1.42 -14.72 -10.46
CA ASN A 223 2.73 -15.13 -10.95
C ASN A 223 3.57 -13.85 -11.24
N PRO A 224 4.78 -13.70 -10.69
CA PRO A 224 5.57 -12.46 -10.85
C PRO A 224 5.91 -12.07 -12.30
N ALA A 225 6.16 -13.05 -13.18
CA ALA A 225 6.40 -12.79 -14.59
C ALA A 225 5.10 -12.35 -15.31
N HIS A 226 3.97 -12.99 -15.00
CA HIS A 226 2.68 -12.54 -15.51
C HIS A 226 2.34 -11.12 -15.03
N LEU A 227 2.59 -10.81 -13.74
CA LEU A 227 2.43 -9.47 -13.19
C LEU A 227 3.34 -8.45 -13.92
N GLY A 228 4.61 -8.78 -14.17
CA GLY A 228 5.52 -7.90 -14.92
C GLY A 228 5.06 -7.61 -16.34
N LYS A 229 4.45 -8.59 -17.02
CA LYS A 229 3.84 -8.38 -18.34
C LYS A 229 2.55 -7.57 -18.29
N VAL A 230 1.72 -7.76 -17.26
CA VAL A 230 0.51 -6.94 -17.01
C VAL A 230 0.89 -5.49 -16.76
N ILE A 231 1.87 -5.21 -15.89
CA ILE A 231 2.37 -3.86 -15.60
C ILE A 231 2.89 -3.19 -16.88
N ALA A 232 3.74 -3.86 -17.65
CA ALA A 232 4.29 -3.30 -18.89
C ALA A 232 3.21 -2.98 -19.93
N THR A 233 2.18 -3.83 -20.03
CA THR A 233 1.04 -3.60 -20.94
C THR A 233 0.18 -2.43 -20.46
N ALA A 234 -0.06 -2.30 -19.15
CA ALA A 234 -0.79 -1.17 -18.57
C ALA A 234 -0.01 0.15 -18.71
N ASP A 235 1.32 0.13 -18.58
CA ASP A 235 2.15 1.34 -18.69
C ASP A 235 2.34 1.83 -20.12
N GLU A 236 2.35 0.95 -21.12
CA GLU A 236 2.28 1.35 -22.54
C GLU A 236 0.92 2.00 -22.85
N ILE A 237 -0.20 1.48 -22.32
CA ILE A 237 -1.53 2.13 -22.43
C ILE A 237 -1.51 3.51 -21.74
N ALA A 238 -0.88 3.61 -20.55
CA ALA A 238 -0.79 4.85 -19.81
C ALA A 238 0.20 5.86 -20.43
N GLY A 239 1.14 5.38 -21.26
CA GLY A 239 2.19 6.17 -21.90
C GLY A 239 3.41 6.43 -21.02
N GLY A 240 3.64 5.64 -19.96
CA GLY A 240 4.73 5.84 -18.98
C GLY A 240 4.27 6.52 -17.68
N ARG A 241 3.09 6.18 -17.17
CA ARG A 241 2.43 6.79 -15.99
C ARG A 241 2.11 5.81 -14.85
N VAL A 242 2.42 4.51 -14.99
CA VAL A 242 2.07 3.51 -13.96
C VAL A 242 3.13 3.43 -12.86
N ILE A 243 2.68 3.39 -11.60
CA ILE A 243 3.51 3.15 -10.42
C ILE A 243 3.09 1.81 -9.78
N PRO A 244 3.74 0.69 -10.10
CA PRO A 244 3.48 -0.58 -9.43
C PRO A 244 3.86 -0.47 -7.94
N GLY A 245 2.87 -0.36 -7.07
CA GLY A 245 3.06 -0.43 -5.63
C GLY A 245 2.95 -1.86 -5.14
N LEU A 246 3.97 -2.34 -4.43
CA LEU A 246 4.13 -3.75 -4.09
C LEU A 246 4.22 -3.95 -2.57
N GLY A 247 3.70 -5.08 -2.09
CA GLY A 247 3.69 -5.43 -0.68
C GLY A 247 3.66 -6.94 -0.41
N GLY A 248 3.86 -7.31 0.86
CA GLY A 248 3.92 -8.71 1.28
C GLY A 248 2.56 -9.43 1.45
N GLY A 249 1.44 -8.72 1.28
CA GLY A 249 0.08 -9.24 1.51
C GLY A 249 -0.25 -9.52 2.99
N TRP A 250 -1.52 -9.38 3.36
CA TRP A 250 -1.99 -9.54 4.75
C TRP A 250 -3.24 -10.41 4.88
N MET A 251 -4.19 -10.32 3.94
CA MET A 251 -5.47 -11.02 4.01
C MET A 251 -5.37 -12.44 3.45
N GLU A 252 -5.01 -13.39 4.32
CA GLU A 252 -4.84 -14.83 4.00
C GLU A 252 -5.94 -15.40 3.10
N ARG A 253 -7.19 -15.02 3.38
CA ARG A 253 -8.37 -15.51 2.68
C ARG A 253 -8.38 -15.22 1.17
N GLU A 254 -7.84 -14.08 0.75
CA GLU A 254 -7.76 -13.73 -0.69
C GLU A 254 -6.73 -14.59 -1.43
N PHE A 255 -5.77 -15.19 -0.70
CA PHE A 255 -4.87 -16.18 -1.25
C PHE A 255 -5.56 -17.54 -1.29
N THR A 256 -6.07 -18.02 -0.15
CA THR A 256 -6.59 -19.40 -0.02
C THR A 256 -7.82 -19.67 -0.88
N ASP A 257 -8.79 -18.76 -0.89
CA ASP A 257 -10.07 -18.97 -1.59
C ASP A 257 -9.90 -18.93 -3.12
N PHE A 258 -8.81 -18.31 -3.61
CA PHE A 258 -8.41 -18.28 -5.02
C PHE A 258 -7.28 -19.30 -5.35
N GLY A 259 -6.97 -20.23 -4.44
CA GLY A 259 -6.04 -21.34 -4.67
C GLY A 259 -4.55 -20.99 -4.60
N MET A 260 -4.19 -19.83 -4.04
CA MET A 260 -2.82 -19.33 -3.94
C MET A 260 -2.17 -19.63 -2.58
N PRO A 261 -0.85 -19.86 -2.51
CA PRO A 261 -0.18 -20.21 -1.27
C PRO A 261 0.05 -18.98 -0.36
N PHE A 262 -0.66 -18.92 0.77
CA PHE A 262 -0.33 -17.95 1.82
C PHE A 262 0.90 -18.39 2.61
N LEU A 263 2.09 -18.03 2.12
CA LEU A 263 3.37 -18.35 2.76
C LEU A 263 3.55 -17.62 4.10
N SER A 264 4.53 -18.04 4.91
CA SER A 264 4.89 -17.32 6.14
C SER A 264 5.32 -15.88 5.86
N THR A 265 5.13 -14.94 6.80
CA THR A 265 5.43 -13.51 6.58
C THR A 265 6.89 -13.25 6.15
N ARG A 266 7.85 -14.05 6.64
CA ARG A 266 9.26 -13.98 6.21
C ARG A 266 9.41 -14.37 4.73
N GLU A 267 8.66 -15.34 4.28
CA GLU A 267 8.71 -15.87 2.91
C GLU A 267 7.94 -14.99 1.93
N ARG A 268 6.80 -14.41 2.31
CA ARG A 268 6.12 -13.40 1.47
C ARG A 268 6.95 -12.14 1.29
N LEU A 269 7.70 -11.71 2.32
CA LEU A 269 8.65 -10.59 2.19
C LEU A 269 9.86 -10.94 1.31
N ARG A 270 10.35 -12.19 1.33
CA ARG A 270 11.36 -12.66 0.35
C ARG A 270 10.78 -12.75 -1.06
N GLN A 271 9.55 -13.21 -1.21
CA GLN A 271 8.86 -13.27 -2.50
C GLN A 271 8.65 -11.87 -3.09
N LEU A 272 8.37 -10.87 -2.26
CA LEU A 272 8.37 -9.45 -2.65
C LEU A 272 9.73 -8.99 -3.17
N GLU A 273 10.80 -9.23 -2.41
CA GLU A 273 12.18 -8.90 -2.78
C GLU A 273 12.61 -9.57 -4.11
N GLU A 274 12.38 -10.88 -4.24
CA GLU A 274 12.63 -11.64 -5.47
C GLU A 274 11.75 -11.18 -6.65
N THR A 275 10.52 -10.73 -6.39
CA THR A 275 9.60 -10.18 -7.41
C THR A 275 10.12 -8.84 -7.93
N VAL A 276 10.48 -7.91 -7.04
CA VAL A 276 10.99 -6.58 -7.44
C VAL A 276 12.26 -6.71 -8.29
N VAL A 277 13.17 -7.62 -7.94
CA VAL A 277 14.38 -7.90 -8.72
C VAL A 277 14.04 -8.49 -10.10
N LEU A 278 13.08 -9.42 -10.20
CA LEU A 278 12.64 -9.94 -11.50
C LEU A 278 12.02 -8.83 -12.37
N LEU A 279 11.12 -8.03 -11.80
CA LEU A 279 10.41 -6.96 -12.51
C LEU A 279 11.38 -5.95 -13.13
N ARG A 280 12.39 -5.47 -12.37
CA ARG A 280 13.39 -4.54 -12.93
C ARG A 280 14.24 -5.17 -14.05
N ARG A 281 14.51 -6.48 -14.02
CA ARG A 281 15.19 -7.18 -15.14
C ARG A 281 14.31 -7.27 -16.37
N MET A 282 13.04 -7.66 -16.21
CA MET A 282 12.04 -7.76 -17.28
C MET A 282 11.78 -6.45 -18.03
N TRP A 283 12.10 -5.30 -17.43
CA TRP A 283 11.92 -3.96 -18.03
C TRP A 283 13.25 -3.27 -18.36
N SER A 284 14.35 -4.01 -18.34
CA SER A 284 15.67 -3.57 -18.80
C SER A 284 16.01 -4.24 -20.13
N GLU A 285 17.15 -3.91 -20.72
CA GLU A 285 17.66 -4.59 -21.93
C GLU A 285 18.34 -5.95 -21.62
N GLU A 286 18.20 -6.49 -20.39
CA GLU A 286 18.67 -7.84 -20.01
C GLU A 286 17.73 -8.92 -20.56
N GLU A 287 17.76 -9.18 -21.88
CA GLU A 287 16.94 -10.24 -22.50
C GLU A 287 17.76 -11.33 -23.22
N PRO A 288 17.37 -12.62 -23.09
CA PRO A 288 16.24 -13.12 -22.30
C PRO A 288 16.59 -13.29 -20.81
N VAL A 289 15.68 -12.87 -19.92
CA VAL A 289 15.85 -12.96 -18.47
C VAL A 289 15.80 -14.44 -18.01
N THR A 290 16.79 -14.84 -17.21
CA THR A 290 16.75 -16.09 -16.43
C THR A 290 17.07 -15.76 -14.98
N TYR A 291 16.21 -16.20 -14.05
CA TYR A 291 16.30 -15.87 -12.63
C TYR A 291 15.88 -17.06 -11.76
N GLU A 292 16.74 -17.45 -10.80
CA GLU A 292 16.49 -18.57 -9.89
C GLU A 292 16.45 -18.12 -8.42
N GLY A 293 15.29 -17.64 -7.96
CA GLY A 293 15.00 -17.38 -6.56
C GLY A 293 14.57 -18.62 -5.78
N LYS A 294 14.20 -18.43 -4.49
CA LYS A 294 13.56 -19.48 -3.68
C LYS A 294 12.07 -19.59 -3.98
N HIS A 295 11.42 -18.48 -4.33
CA HIS A 295 9.98 -18.35 -4.56
C HIS A 295 9.64 -17.93 -5.99
N VAL A 296 10.52 -17.17 -6.64
CA VAL A 296 10.35 -16.67 -8.02
C VAL A 296 11.36 -17.33 -8.94
N ARG A 297 10.92 -17.95 -10.04
CA ARG A 297 11.79 -18.58 -11.04
C ARG A 297 11.28 -18.37 -12.45
N VAL A 298 12.19 -18.01 -13.36
CA VAL A 298 11.93 -17.90 -14.81
C VAL A 298 13.18 -18.35 -15.58
N GLU A 299 12.98 -18.89 -16.78
CA GLU A 299 14.03 -19.35 -17.68
C GLU A 299 13.70 -18.86 -19.09
N ASN A 300 14.68 -18.23 -19.76
CA ASN A 300 14.56 -17.67 -21.12
C ASN A 300 13.33 -16.75 -21.34
N LEU A 301 13.00 -15.90 -20.36
CA LEU A 301 11.85 -15.00 -20.40
C LEU A 301 12.12 -13.73 -21.24
N VAL A 302 11.12 -13.30 -22.01
CA VAL A 302 11.11 -12.05 -22.80
C VAL A 302 9.84 -11.27 -22.45
N CYS A 303 9.89 -9.94 -22.39
CA CYS A 303 8.80 -9.08 -21.93
C CYS A 303 8.48 -7.91 -22.87
N GLU A 304 8.26 -8.19 -24.16
CA GLU A 304 7.92 -7.16 -25.14
C GLU A 304 6.40 -6.98 -25.36
N PRO A 305 5.88 -5.75 -25.60
CA PRO A 305 6.55 -4.46 -25.40
C PRO A 305 6.98 -4.26 -23.94
N LYS A 306 8.20 -3.73 -23.77
CA LYS A 306 8.71 -3.13 -22.52
C LYS A 306 7.94 -1.83 -22.17
N PRO A 307 7.94 -1.40 -20.90
CA PRO A 307 7.38 -0.10 -20.50
C PRO A 307 8.06 1.10 -21.18
N PRO A 308 7.37 2.23 -21.47
CA PRO A 308 7.94 3.45 -22.07
C PRO A 308 9.14 4.09 -21.35
N ARG A 309 9.22 3.86 -20.03
CA ARG A 309 10.32 4.13 -19.09
C ARG A 309 10.29 3.02 -18.04
N THR A 310 11.39 2.73 -17.33
CA THR A 310 11.33 1.85 -16.16
C THR A 310 10.31 2.41 -15.14
N PRO A 311 9.23 1.69 -14.80
CA PRO A 311 8.20 2.18 -13.88
C PRO A 311 8.76 2.38 -12.46
N PRO A 312 8.42 3.48 -11.76
CA PRO A 312 8.80 3.66 -10.36
C PRO A 312 8.13 2.60 -9.49
N ILE A 313 8.91 1.88 -8.69
CA ILE A 313 8.40 0.85 -7.79
C ILE A 313 8.15 1.45 -6.40
N LEU A 314 6.88 1.46 -6.00
CA LEU A 314 6.49 1.79 -4.63
C LEU A 314 6.55 0.53 -3.77
N ILE A 315 7.08 0.60 -2.55
CA ILE A 315 7.09 -0.53 -1.60
C ILE A 315 6.37 -0.13 -0.30
N GLY A 316 5.26 -0.81 -0.03
CA GLY A 316 4.38 -0.52 1.10
C GLY A 316 4.55 -1.46 2.29
N GLY A 317 4.70 -0.90 3.50
CA GLY A 317 4.64 -1.67 4.75
C GLY A 317 5.50 -1.12 5.89
N ALA A 318 5.21 -1.54 7.12
CA ALA A 318 5.78 -0.95 8.33
C ALA A 318 6.89 -1.76 9.03
N GLY A 319 7.34 -2.86 8.42
CA GLY A 319 8.26 -3.84 9.02
C GLY A 319 9.72 -3.37 9.08
N GLU A 320 10.09 -2.69 10.16
CA GLU A 320 11.38 -1.98 10.33
C GLU A 320 12.63 -2.79 9.95
N ARG A 321 12.74 -4.07 10.31
CA ARG A 321 13.96 -4.87 10.01
C ARG A 321 14.02 -5.44 8.59
N VAL A 322 12.90 -5.53 7.87
CA VAL A 322 12.82 -6.31 6.61
C VAL A 322 12.16 -5.53 5.49
N THR A 323 11.00 -4.92 5.71
CA THR A 323 10.33 -4.10 4.70
C THR A 323 11.11 -2.84 4.41
N LEU A 324 11.62 -2.13 5.44
CA LEU A 324 12.43 -0.92 5.22
C LEU A 324 13.79 -1.22 4.58
N ARG A 325 14.41 -2.37 4.88
CA ARG A 325 15.59 -2.85 4.15
C ARG A 325 15.31 -3.09 2.67
N ILE A 326 14.21 -3.78 2.34
CA ILE A 326 13.79 -4.03 0.95
C ILE A 326 13.46 -2.70 0.24
N ALA A 327 12.85 -1.74 0.94
CA ALA A 327 12.62 -0.40 0.42
C ALA A 327 13.93 0.35 0.14
N ALA A 328 14.86 0.41 1.11
CA ALA A 328 16.18 1.00 0.93
C ALA A 328 16.92 0.42 -0.29
N GLN A 329 16.89 -0.90 -0.45
CA GLN A 329 17.61 -1.60 -1.53
C GLN A 329 16.94 -1.52 -2.91
N HIS A 330 15.62 -1.33 -2.99
CA HIS A 330 14.89 -1.56 -4.25
C HIS A 330 13.72 -0.62 -4.56
N ALA A 331 13.24 0.19 -3.61
CA ALA A 331 12.14 1.12 -3.87
C ALA A 331 12.61 2.41 -4.54
N ASP A 332 11.73 2.98 -5.34
CA ASP A 332 11.77 4.38 -5.75
C ASP A 332 10.88 5.21 -4.80
N ILE A 333 9.76 4.63 -4.33
CA ILE A 333 8.86 5.26 -3.34
C ILE A 333 8.68 4.31 -2.14
N TYR A 334 8.90 4.79 -0.91
CA TYR A 334 8.51 4.06 0.30
C TYR A 334 7.14 4.53 0.79
N ASN A 335 6.17 3.61 0.96
CA ASN A 335 4.87 3.97 1.54
C ASN A 335 4.71 3.51 3.00
N ASN A 336 4.64 4.49 3.90
CA ASN A 336 4.17 4.28 5.26
C ASN A 336 2.65 4.05 5.25
N LEU A 337 2.22 2.95 5.85
CA LEU A 337 0.80 2.58 5.91
C LEU A 337 0.03 3.55 6.83
N ALA A 338 -1.25 3.74 6.55
CA ALA A 338 -2.07 4.67 7.32
C ALA A 338 -2.15 4.33 8.82
N GLY A 339 -2.29 3.05 9.18
CA GLY A 339 -2.19 2.59 10.57
C GLY A 339 -0.84 2.81 11.28
N HIS A 340 0.16 3.36 10.58
CA HIS A 340 1.47 3.75 11.13
C HIS A 340 1.78 5.24 10.90
N HIS A 341 0.78 6.06 10.54
CA HIS A 341 0.94 7.50 10.28
C HIS A 341 1.60 8.24 11.46
N SER A 342 1.18 7.98 12.70
CA SER A 342 1.78 8.53 13.93
C SER A 342 3.24 8.11 14.18
N ASN A 343 3.79 7.19 13.39
CA ASN A 343 5.17 6.70 13.48
C ASN A 343 6.04 7.15 12.29
N LEU A 344 5.54 8.00 11.40
CA LEU A 344 6.20 8.42 10.15
C LEU A 344 7.69 8.75 10.32
N ALA A 345 8.03 9.73 11.17
CA ALA A 345 9.42 10.13 11.41
C ALA A 345 10.35 8.98 11.88
N ARG A 346 9.81 8.03 12.67
CA ARG A 346 10.55 6.82 13.07
C ARG A 346 10.80 5.89 11.88
N LYS A 347 9.82 5.72 10.98
CA LYS A 347 9.98 4.90 9.76
C LYS A 347 10.98 5.54 8.80
N VAL A 348 10.95 6.86 8.64
CA VAL A 348 11.94 7.62 7.85
C VAL A 348 13.35 7.47 8.44
N GLY A 349 13.50 7.59 9.77
CA GLY A 349 14.77 7.35 10.45
C GLY A 349 15.34 5.96 10.17
N VAL A 350 14.54 4.91 10.37
CA VAL A 350 14.99 3.52 10.10
C VAL A 350 15.20 3.26 8.61
N LEU A 351 14.48 3.92 7.70
CA LEU A 351 14.76 3.84 6.26
C LEU A 351 16.13 4.45 5.94
N ARG A 352 16.46 5.63 6.51
CA ARG A 352 17.77 6.27 6.38
C ARG A 352 18.90 5.40 6.96
N GLU A 353 18.68 4.71 8.08
CA GLU A 353 19.61 3.70 8.63
C GLU A 353 19.91 2.59 7.62
N HIS A 354 18.88 1.95 7.02
CA HIS A 354 19.08 0.90 6.00
C HIS A 354 19.73 1.42 4.71
N CYS A 355 19.55 2.69 4.35
CA CYS A 355 20.22 3.30 3.21
C CYS A 355 21.72 3.51 3.49
N ALA A 356 22.06 3.99 4.70
CA ALA A 356 23.44 4.13 5.14
C ALA A 356 24.19 2.77 5.21
N ASP A 357 23.53 1.72 5.72
CA ASP A 357 24.07 0.35 5.78
C ASP A 357 24.47 -0.23 4.41
N ILE A 358 23.88 0.27 3.30
CA ILE A 358 24.16 -0.18 1.93
C ILE A 358 24.87 0.88 1.07
N GLY A 359 25.15 2.06 1.62
CA GLY A 359 25.77 3.18 0.89
C GLY A 359 24.88 3.84 -0.18
N ARG A 360 23.55 3.77 -0.03
CA ARG A 360 22.59 4.48 -0.91
C ARG A 360 22.24 5.84 -0.31
N ASP A 361 22.07 6.85 -1.16
CA ASP A 361 21.48 8.13 -0.74
C ASP A 361 19.98 7.93 -0.43
N PRO A 362 19.51 8.18 0.81
CA PRO A 362 18.11 8.03 1.15
C PRO A 362 17.18 9.01 0.41
N ASP A 363 17.69 10.15 -0.07
CA ASP A 363 16.89 11.17 -0.75
C ASP A 363 16.61 10.78 -2.22
N GLU A 364 17.16 9.65 -2.70
CA GLU A 364 16.66 8.94 -3.90
C GLU A 364 15.27 8.30 -3.68
N ILE A 365 14.86 8.07 -2.43
CA ILE A 365 13.63 7.35 -2.09
C ILE A 365 12.58 8.34 -1.62
N ARG A 366 11.62 8.65 -2.48
CA ARG A 366 10.47 9.49 -2.10
C ARG A 366 9.67 8.80 -1.00
N VAL A 367 9.40 9.50 0.09
CA VAL A 367 8.56 8.96 1.17
C VAL A 367 7.11 9.36 0.93
N SER A 368 6.22 8.37 0.96
CA SER A 368 4.78 8.56 0.89
C SER A 368 4.05 8.12 2.16
N GLN A 369 2.97 8.81 2.47
CA GLN A 369 2.07 8.53 3.58
C GLN A 369 0.65 8.29 3.05
N GLN A 370 0.17 7.06 3.18
CA GLN A 370 -1.26 6.77 3.04
C GLN A 370 -2.02 7.42 4.19
N THR A 371 -3.08 8.19 3.93
CA THR A 371 -3.79 8.93 4.97
C THR A 371 -5.28 9.12 4.67
N LEU A 372 -6.10 9.16 5.72
CA LEU A 372 -7.53 9.52 5.65
C LEU A 372 -7.67 11.03 5.86
N VAL A 373 -8.13 11.75 4.83
CA VAL A 373 -8.45 13.18 4.92
C VAL A 373 -9.90 13.36 5.32
N THR A 374 -10.14 14.07 6.44
CA THR A 374 -11.48 14.53 6.84
C THR A 374 -11.53 16.05 6.91
N ILE A 375 -12.01 16.65 5.81
CA ILE A 375 -12.05 18.10 5.57
C ILE A 375 -13.50 18.61 5.56
N ALA A 376 -13.72 19.77 6.17
CA ALA A 376 -14.95 20.56 6.07
C ALA A 376 -14.57 22.06 5.98
N PRO A 377 -15.51 22.98 5.68
CA PRO A 377 -15.18 24.41 5.53
C PRO A 377 -14.61 25.07 6.79
N ASP A 378 -14.93 24.52 7.97
CA ASP A 378 -14.55 25.05 9.28
C ASP A 378 -14.41 23.91 10.32
N GLU A 379 -13.78 24.19 11.46
CA GLU A 379 -13.53 23.21 12.53
C GLU A 379 -14.81 22.66 13.19
N ALA A 380 -15.89 23.45 13.29
CA ALA A 380 -17.14 23.01 13.91
C ALA A 380 -17.91 22.04 12.99
N SER A 381 -17.87 22.28 11.68
CA SER A 381 -18.33 21.35 10.66
C SER A 381 -17.45 20.09 10.57
N ALA A 382 -16.13 20.22 10.77
CA ALA A 382 -15.20 19.09 10.72
C ALA A 382 -15.33 18.16 11.95
N ALA A 383 -15.53 18.70 13.16
CA ALA A 383 -15.57 17.93 14.40
C ALA A 383 -16.48 16.68 14.39
N PRO A 384 -17.77 16.73 13.95
CA PRO A 384 -18.62 15.54 13.87
C PRO A 384 -18.18 14.55 12.78
N MET A 385 -17.51 15.03 11.72
CA MET A 385 -16.92 14.14 10.70
C MET A 385 -15.70 13.40 11.27
N ILE A 386 -14.83 14.09 12.02
CA ILE A 386 -13.65 13.52 12.69
C ILE A 386 -14.07 12.47 13.72
N GLU A 387 -15.06 12.78 14.55
CA GLU A 387 -15.59 11.83 15.54
C GLU A 387 -16.18 10.57 14.87
N ARG A 388 -16.83 10.74 13.71
CA ARG A 388 -17.38 9.63 12.92
C ARG A 388 -16.29 8.81 12.22
N ALA A 389 -15.25 9.46 11.68
CA ALA A 389 -14.09 8.79 11.09
C ALA A 389 -13.37 7.94 12.14
N GLN A 390 -13.15 8.48 13.34
CA GLN A 390 -12.55 7.77 14.46
C GLN A 390 -13.38 6.55 14.88
N LYS A 391 -14.71 6.68 14.96
CA LYS A 391 -15.64 5.57 15.27
C LYS A 391 -15.68 4.48 14.20
N ILE A 392 -15.45 4.80 12.92
CA ILE A 392 -15.52 3.85 11.81
C ILE A 392 -14.18 3.14 11.58
N PHE A 393 -13.06 3.86 11.65
CA PHE A 393 -11.75 3.33 11.25
C PHE A 393 -10.82 3.02 12.42
N GLY A 394 -11.01 3.62 13.61
CA GLY A 394 -10.26 3.29 14.82
C GLY A 394 -8.75 3.17 14.62
N GLY A 395 -8.12 4.17 14.00
CA GLY A 395 -6.69 4.18 13.70
C GLY A 395 -6.24 3.35 12.49
N HIS A 396 -7.07 2.48 11.90
CA HIS A 396 -6.63 1.53 10.86
C HIS A 396 -6.33 2.22 9.51
N LEU A 397 -7.10 3.27 9.16
CA LEU A 397 -6.79 4.19 8.06
C LEU A 397 -6.10 5.47 8.57
N GLY A 398 -5.32 5.35 9.64
CA GLY A 398 -4.76 6.47 10.38
C GLY A 398 -5.67 6.94 11.51
N ASP A 399 -5.09 7.69 12.42
CA ASP A 399 -5.78 8.34 13.54
C ASP A 399 -6.15 9.77 13.12
N PRO A 400 -7.42 10.09 12.82
CA PRO A 400 -7.86 11.43 12.43
C PRO A 400 -7.78 12.47 13.57
N THR A 401 -7.38 12.06 14.78
CA THR A 401 -7.09 12.95 15.92
C THR A 401 -5.60 13.05 16.25
N GLY A 402 -4.73 12.29 15.55
CA GLY A 402 -3.31 12.22 15.81
C GLY A 402 -2.52 13.47 15.38
N PRO A 403 -1.27 13.65 15.85
CA PRO A 403 -0.47 14.85 15.62
C PRO A 403 -0.03 15.08 14.16
N LEU A 404 -0.20 14.07 13.30
CA LEU A 404 0.08 14.14 11.85
C LEU A 404 -1.18 13.95 10.99
N ALA A 405 -2.37 13.81 11.60
CA ALA A 405 -3.63 13.63 10.89
C ALA A 405 -3.90 14.76 9.90
N LEU A 406 -4.52 14.47 8.75
CA LEU A 406 -5.06 15.50 7.85
C LEU A 406 -6.56 15.65 8.14
N SER A 407 -6.91 16.48 9.12
CA SER A 407 -8.29 16.60 9.60
C SER A 407 -8.59 17.94 10.26
N GLY A 408 -9.62 18.63 9.76
CA GLY A 408 -10.03 19.96 10.19
C GLY A 408 -10.60 20.82 9.06
N SER A 409 -10.47 22.13 9.23
CA SER A 409 -10.58 23.15 8.20
C SER A 409 -9.41 23.06 7.19
N PRO A 410 -9.51 23.71 6.01
CA PRO A 410 -8.42 23.74 5.04
C PRO A 410 -7.13 24.32 5.61
N GLU A 411 -7.22 25.38 6.42
CA GLU A 411 -6.08 26.05 7.07
C GLU A 411 -5.32 25.07 7.96
N ARG A 412 -6.04 24.39 8.87
CA ARG A 412 -5.47 23.37 9.75
C ARG A 412 -4.84 22.21 8.98
N ILE A 413 -5.40 21.84 7.83
CA ILE A 413 -4.85 20.80 6.96
C ILE A 413 -3.55 21.25 6.26
N ARG A 414 -3.37 22.54 5.93
CA ARG A 414 -2.07 23.06 5.44
C ARG A 414 -0.98 22.93 6.53
N ASP A 415 -1.27 23.32 7.76
CA ASP A 415 -0.35 23.16 8.90
C ASP A 415 0.01 21.68 9.15
N GLN A 416 -0.98 20.79 9.04
CA GLN A 416 -0.78 19.34 9.17
C GLN A 416 0.05 18.76 8.01
N ILE A 417 -0.09 19.25 6.78
CA ILE A 417 0.77 18.88 5.64
C ILE A 417 2.23 19.28 5.91
N ALA A 418 2.47 20.52 6.36
CA ALA A 418 3.80 20.99 6.73
C ALA A 418 4.42 20.14 7.87
N ALA A 419 3.63 19.72 8.86
CA ALA A 419 4.08 18.82 9.92
C ALA A 419 4.47 17.41 9.41
N ASN A 420 3.80 16.92 8.36
CA ASN A 420 4.18 15.66 7.70
C ASN A 420 5.45 15.80 6.84
N GLN A 421 5.62 16.93 6.14
CA GLN A 421 6.86 17.23 5.41
C GLN A 421 8.06 17.36 6.38
N ALA A 422 7.87 18.02 7.53
CA ALA A 422 8.88 18.08 8.59
C ALA A 422 9.22 16.71 9.22
N ALA A 423 8.31 15.72 9.10
CA ALA A 423 8.54 14.33 9.46
C ALA A 423 9.19 13.49 8.33
N GLY A 424 9.50 14.11 7.19
CA GLY A 424 10.14 13.51 6.02
C GLY A 424 9.17 12.75 5.10
N CYS A 425 8.03 13.35 4.76
CA CYS A 425 7.07 12.82 3.77
C CYS A 425 6.78 13.84 2.67
N ASP A 426 7.01 13.44 1.42
CA ASP A 426 6.88 14.31 0.23
C ASP A 426 5.64 13.95 -0.62
N MET A 427 4.95 12.86 -0.30
CA MET A 427 3.84 12.34 -1.09
C MET A 427 2.68 11.86 -0.21
N PHE A 428 1.50 12.43 -0.42
CA PHE A 428 0.28 12.02 0.28
C PHE A 428 -0.53 11.10 -0.62
N VAL A 429 -0.98 9.95 -0.12
CA VAL A 429 -1.94 9.08 -0.83
C VAL A 429 -3.24 9.07 -0.04
N ILE A 430 -4.20 9.87 -0.52
CA ILE A 430 -5.38 10.30 0.22
C ILE A 430 -6.56 9.37 -0.02
N GLU A 431 -7.13 8.84 1.06
CA GLU A 431 -8.52 8.41 1.13
C GLU A 431 -9.36 9.60 1.64
N PHE A 432 -10.39 10.04 0.93
CA PHE A 432 -11.27 11.10 1.42
C PHE A 432 -12.43 10.54 2.24
N PHE A 433 -12.67 11.09 3.44
CA PHE A 433 -13.78 10.66 4.28
C PHE A 433 -15.13 11.17 3.76
N GLY A 434 -15.95 10.27 3.20
CA GLY A 434 -17.30 10.59 2.72
C GLY A 434 -18.08 9.38 2.23
N ARG A 435 -19.30 9.62 1.73
CA ARG A 435 -20.02 8.66 0.87
C ARG A 435 -19.70 8.92 -0.60
N ASP A 436 -19.66 10.20 -0.98
CA ASP A 436 -19.01 10.69 -2.18
C ASP A 436 -17.65 11.24 -1.75
N THR A 437 -16.57 10.83 -2.43
CA THR A 437 -15.20 11.28 -2.15
C THR A 437 -14.84 12.55 -2.93
N ARG A 438 -15.69 12.97 -3.86
CA ARG A 438 -15.41 14.06 -4.82
C ARG A 438 -15.77 15.44 -4.26
N GLU A 439 -16.73 15.51 -3.34
CA GLU A 439 -17.06 16.72 -2.58
C GLU A 439 -15.90 17.20 -1.67
N PRO A 440 -15.34 16.37 -0.76
CA PRO A 440 -14.16 16.76 0.01
C PRO A 440 -12.92 16.94 -0.87
N ALA A 441 -12.77 16.20 -1.97
CA ALA A 441 -11.68 16.41 -2.93
C ALA A 441 -11.74 17.80 -3.61
N LYS A 442 -12.93 18.31 -3.95
CA LYS A 442 -13.11 19.68 -4.44
C LYS A 442 -12.68 20.72 -3.41
N LEU A 443 -13.13 20.56 -2.17
CA LEU A 443 -12.77 21.49 -1.09
C LEU A 443 -11.25 21.49 -0.83
N PHE A 444 -10.61 20.31 -0.89
CA PHE A 444 -9.16 20.18 -0.79
C PHE A 444 -8.43 20.81 -1.99
N ALA A 445 -8.94 20.62 -3.22
CA ALA A 445 -8.35 21.20 -4.42
C ALA A 445 -8.51 22.73 -4.51
N GLU A 446 -9.60 23.29 -4.00
CA GLU A 446 -9.84 24.75 -3.98
C GLU A 446 -9.11 25.44 -2.82
N LYS A 447 -9.04 24.80 -1.64
CA LYS A 447 -8.59 25.44 -0.39
C LYS A 447 -7.29 24.90 0.19
N VAL A 448 -6.70 23.84 -0.35
CA VAL A 448 -5.41 23.29 0.12
C VAL A 448 -4.37 23.30 -0.99
N LEU A 449 -4.60 22.62 -2.12
CA LEU A 449 -3.62 22.47 -3.22
C LEU A 449 -2.96 23.77 -3.77
N PRO A 450 -3.61 24.95 -3.75
CA PRO A 450 -2.98 26.21 -4.20
C PRO A 450 -2.05 26.87 -3.17
N TYR A 451 -1.95 26.32 -1.96
CA TYR A 451 -1.32 26.97 -0.80
C TYR A 451 -0.23 26.09 -0.13
N VAL A 452 0.20 25.02 -0.80
CA VAL A 452 1.20 24.02 -0.33
C VAL A 452 2.09 23.55 -1.47
#